data_AF-A0A377Z0U4-F1
#
_entry.id   AF-A0A377Z0U4-F1
#
_cell.length_a   1.000
_cell.length_b   1.000
_cell.length_c   1.000
_cell.angle_alpha   90.00
_cell.angle_beta   90.00
_cell.angle_gamma   90.00
#
_symmetry.space_group_name_H-M   'P 1'
#
loop_
_entity.id
_entity.type
_entity.pdbx_description
1 polymer ?
#
loop_
_entity_poly.entity_id
_entity_poly.type
_entity_poly.pdbx_seq_one_letter_code
_entity_poly.pdbx_strand_id
1 'polypeptide(L)'
;MQEVSASLSGVYELILVAATDGTLAADVRPLVRLSVSVLVEEDGKRERGSSGGGGRFGYDYFLASQEGDVRADAWAKEAVRMALVNLSAVAAPAGMLPVVLGAGWPGVLLHEAVGHGLEGDFNRRGTSVFSGHMGELVASELCTVVDDGTIADRRGSVAIDDEGTPGQYNVLIENGILKGYMQDKLNARLMGVAPTGNGRRESYAHLPMPRMTNTYMLAGQSTPQEIIESVDYGIFAPNFGGGQVDITSGKFVFSTSEAYLIEKGKVTKAVKGATLIGSGIETMQQISMVGNDLRLDNGVGVCGKEGQSVPVGVGQPTLKVDNLTVGGTA
;
A
#
# COMPACT_ATOMS: atom_id res chain seq x y z
N MET A 1 -25.73 4.07 -16.06
CA MET A 1 -24.69 5.00 -15.54
C MET A 1 -25.36 6.34 -15.33
N GLN A 2 -25.34 6.87 -14.11
CA GLN A 2 -26.09 8.09 -13.76
C GLN A 2 -25.16 9.30 -13.65
N GLU A 3 -23.96 9.14 -13.07
CA GLU A 3 -22.99 10.22 -12.88
C GLU A 3 -21.56 9.74 -13.16
N VAL A 4 -20.74 10.67 -13.67
CA VAL A 4 -19.29 10.49 -13.87
C VAL A 4 -18.58 11.72 -13.35
N SER A 5 -17.59 11.53 -12.50
CA SER A 5 -16.65 12.56 -12.08
C SER A 5 -15.25 12.12 -12.44
N ALA A 6 -14.57 12.90 -13.28
CA ALA A 6 -13.17 12.70 -13.63
C ALA A 6 -12.38 13.96 -13.27
N SER A 7 -11.27 13.80 -12.55
CA SER A 7 -10.41 14.90 -12.14
C SER A 7 -8.95 14.64 -12.49
N LEU A 8 -8.26 15.71 -12.85
CA LEU A 8 -6.86 15.70 -13.24
C LEU A 8 -6.12 16.68 -12.33
N SER A 9 -5.04 16.22 -11.71
CA SER A 9 -4.22 16.99 -10.80
C SER A 9 -2.76 16.92 -11.26
N GLY A 10 -2.05 18.04 -11.12
CA GLY A 10 -0.62 18.13 -11.37
C GLY A 10 0.05 19.06 -10.37
N VAL A 11 1.23 18.67 -9.94
CA VAL A 11 2.11 19.44 -9.07
C VAL A 11 3.48 19.54 -9.73
N TYR A 12 4.07 20.72 -9.65
CA TYR A 12 5.47 20.96 -9.98
C TYR A 12 6.11 21.65 -8.78
N GLU A 13 6.98 20.94 -8.09
CA GLU A 13 7.60 21.38 -6.84
C GLU A 13 9.12 21.50 -7.02
N LEU A 14 9.68 22.58 -6.48
CA LEU A 14 11.12 22.83 -6.42
C LEU A 14 11.53 22.89 -4.95
N ILE A 15 12.54 22.10 -4.56
CA ILE A 15 13.10 22.15 -3.21
C ILE A 15 14.60 22.37 -3.24
N LEU A 16 15.12 23.00 -2.18
CA LEU A 16 16.54 23.10 -1.88
C LEU A 16 16.70 22.98 -0.36
N VAL A 17 17.62 22.13 0.07
CA VAL A 17 17.97 21.93 1.47
C VAL A 17 19.44 22.28 1.70
N ALA A 18 19.69 23.04 2.77
CA ALA A 18 21.02 23.37 3.25
C ALA A 18 21.08 23.09 4.76
N ALA A 19 22.10 22.37 5.22
CA ALA A 19 22.24 21.96 6.62
C ALA A 19 23.65 22.16 7.17
N THR A 20 23.77 22.20 8.50
CA THR A 20 25.03 22.43 9.23
C THR A 20 26.03 21.27 9.15
N ASP A 21 25.57 20.08 8.74
CA ASP A 21 26.42 18.92 8.44
C ASP A 21 27.11 19.02 7.06
N GLY A 22 26.90 20.13 6.34
CA GLY A 22 27.45 20.39 5.01
C GLY A 22 26.56 19.96 3.85
N THR A 23 25.36 19.40 4.13
CA THR A 23 24.42 19.03 3.07
C THR A 23 23.97 20.26 2.29
N LEU A 24 24.06 20.19 0.97
CA LEU A 24 23.44 21.12 0.02
C LEU A 24 22.91 20.31 -1.16
N ALA A 25 21.59 20.20 -1.28
CA ALA A 25 20.93 19.39 -2.29
C ALA A 25 19.64 20.05 -2.77
N ALA A 26 19.20 19.72 -3.99
CA ALA A 26 17.98 20.24 -4.59
C ALA A 26 17.29 19.17 -5.45
N ASP A 27 15.98 19.35 -5.66
CA ASP A 27 15.15 18.42 -6.45
C ASP A 27 14.06 19.16 -7.23
N VAL A 28 13.60 18.53 -8.31
CA VAL A 28 12.49 18.98 -9.15
C VAL A 28 11.48 17.85 -9.24
N ARG A 29 10.31 18.05 -8.64
CA ARG A 29 9.35 16.99 -8.35
C ARG A 29 8.05 17.18 -9.14
N PRO A 30 7.92 16.61 -10.34
CA PRO A 30 6.63 16.49 -11.00
C PRO A 30 5.77 15.44 -10.29
N LEU A 31 4.45 15.63 -10.28
CA LEU A 31 3.50 14.60 -9.86
C LEU A 31 2.14 14.86 -10.51
N VAL A 32 1.63 13.89 -11.28
CA VAL A 32 0.31 13.95 -11.90
C VAL A 32 -0.58 12.82 -11.41
N ARG A 33 -1.90 13.05 -11.38
CA ARG A 33 -2.90 12.04 -11.04
C ARG A 33 -4.19 12.25 -11.83
N LEU A 34 -4.71 11.17 -12.40
CA LEU A 34 -6.07 11.05 -12.92
C LEU A 34 -6.90 10.25 -11.92
N SER A 35 -8.09 10.73 -11.57
CA SER A 35 -9.04 10.01 -10.73
C SER A 35 -10.40 9.97 -11.41
N VAL A 36 -11.03 8.79 -11.43
CA VAL A 36 -12.35 8.57 -12.01
C VAL A 36 -13.25 7.97 -10.95
N SER A 37 -14.47 8.52 -10.82
CA SER A 37 -15.52 8.02 -9.95
C SER A 37 -16.82 7.97 -10.73
N VAL A 38 -17.53 6.85 -10.62
CA VAL A 38 -18.78 6.61 -11.33
C VAL A 38 -19.87 6.19 -10.36
N LEU A 39 -21.11 6.59 -10.65
CA LEU A 39 -22.30 6.14 -9.94
C LEU A 39 -23.20 5.38 -10.92
N VAL A 40 -23.57 4.17 -10.54
CA VAL A 40 -24.53 3.30 -11.26
C VAL A 40 -25.82 3.19 -10.46
N GLU A 41 -26.93 3.03 -11.17
CA GLU A 41 -28.24 2.83 -10.60
C GLU A 41 -28.98 1.75 -11.41
N GLU A 42 -29.62 0.82 -10.72
CA GLU A 42 -30.53 -0.19 -11.28
C GLU A 42 -31.68 -0.41 -10.27
N ASP A 43 -32.92 -0.26 -10.73
CA ASP A 43 -34.14 -0.42 -9.92
C ASP A 43 -34.10 0.32 -8.56
N GLY A 44 -33.55 1.54 -8.55
CA GLY A 44 -33.43 2.37 -7.35
C GLY A 44 -32.27 2.01 -6.41
N LYS A 45 -31.51 0.93 -6.67
CA LYS A 45 -30.27 0.61 -5.96
C LYS A 45 -29.11 1.37 -6.60
N ARG A 46 -28.31 2.07 -5.79
CA ARG A 46 -27.15 2.86 -6.25
C ARG A 46 -25.86 2.35 -5.66
N GLU A 47 -24.82 2.28 -6.47
CA GLU A 47 -23.46 1.96 -6.04
C GLU A 47 -22.42 2.80 -6.78
N ARG A 48 -21.22 2.89 -6.19
CA ARG A 48 -20.10 3.64 -6.76
C ARG A 48 -18.90 2.73 -7.03
N GLY A 49 -18.11 3.14 -8.01
CA GLY A 49 -16.81 2.54 -8.32
C GLY A 49 -15.81 3.65 -8.65
N SER A 50 -14.53 3.38 -8.40
CA SER A 50 -13.47 4.33 -8.66
C SER A 50 -12.26 3.64 -9.27
N SER A 51 -11.47 4.43 -9.98
CA SER A 51 -10.18 4.02 -10.54
C SER A 51 -9.30 5.26 -10.70
N GLY A 52 -8.05 5.04 -11.11
CA GLY A 52 -7.12 6.11 -11.39
C GLY A 52 -5.70 5.75 -11.02
N GLY A 53 -4.85 6.76 -11.08
CA GLY A 53 -3.42 6.60 -10.86
C GLY A 53 -2.62 7.75 -11.43
N GLY A 54 -1.31 7.57 -11.50
CA GLY A 54 -0.37 8.55 -11.98
C GLY A 54 1.03 8.31 -11.43
N GLY A 55 1.83 9.36 -11.39
CA GLY A 55 3.25 9.26 -11.05
C GLY A 55 3.99 10.54 -11.36
N ARG A 56 5.31 10.47 -11.38
CA ARG A 56 6.21 11.63 -11.48
C ARG A 56 6.62 11.91 -12.92
N PHE A 57 5.66 12.36 -13.73
CA PHE A 57 5.82 12.63 -15.17
C PHE A 57 4.73 13.57 -15.70
N GLY A 58 4.73 13.83 -17.01
CA GLY A 58 3.70 14.62 -17.69
C GLY A 58 2.39 13.86 -17.98
N TYR A 59 1.36 14.59 -18.42
CA TYR A 59 0.01 14.05 -18.65
C TYR A 59 -0.11 13.08 -19.82
N ASP A 60 0.85 13.06 -20.74
CA ASP A 60 0.89 12.11 -21.88
C ASP A 60 0.84 10.65 -21.41
N TYR A 61 1.25 10.39 -20.17
CA TYR A 61 1.08 9.10 -19.53
C TYR A 61 -0.37 8.60 -19.56
N PHE A 62 -1.38 9.46 -19.40
CA PHE A 62 -2.78 9.02 -19.41
C PHE A 62 -3.29 8.69 -20.82
N LEU A 63 -2.61 9.15 -21.86
CA LEU A 63 -2.93 8.90 -23.26
C LEU A 63 -2.15 7.72 -23.86
N ALA A 64 -1.09 7.27 -23.18
CA ALA A 64 -0.30 6.12 -23.60
C ALA A 64 -1.11 4.81 -23.55
N SER A 65 -0.71 3.84 -24.36
CA SER A 65 -1.38 2.55 -24.41
C SER A 65 -1.09 1.68 -23.17
N GLN A 66 -2.11 1.01 -22.66
CA GLN A 66 -2.05 -0.02 -21.64
C GLN A 66 -2.89 -1.21 -22.11
N GLU A 67 -2.24 -2.37 -22.27
CA GLU A 67 -2.91 -3.62 -22.68
C GLU A 67 -3.77 -3.49 -23.96
N GLY A 68 -3.34 -2.63 -24.89
CA GLY A 68 -4.03 -2.42 -26.17
C GLY A 68 -5.11 -1.33 -26.18
N ASP A 69 -5.44 -0.75 -25.03
CA ASP A 69 -6.35 0.40 -24.89
C ASP A 69 -5.56 1.68 -24.56
N VAL A 70 -6.19 2.85 -24.71
CA VAL A 70 -5.70 4.10 -24.10
C VAL A 70 -5.87 3.98 -22.58
N ARG A 71 -4.84 4.31 -21.80
CA ARG A 71 -4.85 4.15 -20.33
C ARG A 71 -6.05 4.81 -19.65
N ALA A 72 -6.38 6.05 -20.03
CA ALA A 72 -7.55 6.74 -19.49
C ALA A 72 -8.87 5.98 -19.76
N ASP A 73 -9.01 5.39 -20.95
CA ASP A 73 -10.20 4.61 -21.32
C ASP A 73 -10.26 3.29 -20.54
N ALA A 74 -9.12 2.62 -20.38
CA ALA A 74 -9.02 1.41 -19.56
C ALA A 74 -9.43 1.69 -18.10
N TRP A 75 -8.96 2.80 -17.52
CA TRP A 75 -9.34 3.18 -16.16
C TRP A 75 -10.80 3.62 -16.06
N ALA A 76 -11.36 4.30 -17.06
CA ALA A 76 -12.78 4.62 -17.08
C ALA A 76 -13.65 3.34 -17.06
N LYS A 77 -13.29 2.34 -17.89
CA LYS A 77 -13.96 1.02 -17.88
C LYS A 77 -13.80 0.31 -16.53
N GLU A 78 -12.62 0.41 -15.91
CA GLU A 78 -12.36 -0.20 -14.60
C GLU A 78 -13.24 0.40 -13.49
N ALA A 79 -13.42 1.73 -13.46
CA ALA A 79 -14.32 2.35 -12.49
C ALA A 79 -15.77 1.84 -12.65
N VAL A 80 -16.23 1.65 -13.88
CA VAL A 80 -17.55 1.07 -14.18
C VAL A 80 -17.62 -0.38 -13.74
N ARG A 81 -16.60 -1.19 -14.04
CA ARG A 81 -16.53 -2.59 -13.62
C ARG A 81 -16.65 -2.71 -12.10
N MET A 82 -15.87 -1.92 -11.35
CA MET A 82 -15.94 -1.85 -9.89
C MET A 82 -17.34 -1.49 -9.39
N ALA A 83 -17.98 -0.49 -9.99
CA ALA A 83 -19.32 -0.06 -9.59
C ALA A 83 -20.38 -1.15 -9.81
N LEU A 84 -20.29 -1.88 -10.92
CA LEU A 84 -21.20 -3.00 -11.24
C LEU A 84 -20.98 -4.20 -10.32
N VAL A 85 -19.72 -4.51 -9.98
CA VAL A 85 -19.40 -5.54 -8.98
C VAL A 85 -20.04 -5.19 -7.64
N ASN A 86 -19.86 -3.96 -7.16
CA ASN A 86 -20.46 -3.48 -5.92
C ASN A 86 -22.00 -3.53 -5.97
N LEU A 87 -22.59 -3.19 -7.12
CA LEU A 87 -24.04 -3.27 -7.32
C LEU A 87 -24.58 -4.70 -7.19
N SER A 88 -23.82 -5.70 -7.63
CA SER A 88 -24.20 -7.12 -7.53
C SER A 88 -23.86 -7.78 -6.19
N ALA A 89 -23.08 -7.13 -5.34
CA ALA A 89 -22.47 -7.74 -4.17
C ALA A 89 -23.48 -8.15 -3.07
N VAL A 90 -23.28 -9.35 -2.51
CA VAL A 90 -24.06 -9.88 -1.37
C VAL A 90 -23.37 -9.60 -0.03
N ALA A 91 -24.01 -9.89 1.10
CA ALA A 91 -23.38 -9.71 2.41
C ALA A 91 -22.09 -10.55 2.55
N ALA A 92 -21.03 -9.95 3.08
CA ALA A 92 -19.78 -10.65 3.39
C ALA A 92 -19.93 -11.53 4.65
N PRO A 93 -19.23 -12.66 4.73
CA PRO A 93 -19.20 -13.50 5.93
C PRO A 93 -18.46 -12.81 7.07
N ALA A 94 -18.87 -13.09 8.31
CA ALA A 94 -18.22 -12.60 9.51
C ALA A 94 -17.33 -13.67 10.15
N GLY A 95 -16.16 -13.27 10.65
CA GLY A 95 -15.30 -14.12 11.47
C GLY A 95 -13.89 -14.30 10.94
N MET A 96 -13.16 -15.24 11.52
CA MET A 96 -11.77 -15.53 11.17
C MET A 96 -11.73 -16.51 9.99
N LEU A 97 -11.17 -16.06 8.87
CA LEU A 97 -11.16 -16.80 7.61
C LEU A 97 -9.79 -16.68 6.93
N PRO A 98 -9.43 -17.63 6.04
CA PRO A 98 -8.37 -17.43 5.08
C PRO A 98 -8.71 -16.28 4.13
N VAL A 99 -7.73 -15.41 3.90
CA VAL A 99 -7.88 -14.26 2.99
C VAL A 99 -6.74 -14.28 1.97
N VAL A 100 -7.10 -14.36 0.70
CA VAL A 100 -6.20 -14.15 -0.42
C VAL A 100 -6.28 -12.70 -0.84
N LEU A 101 -5.15 -12.00 -0.79
CA LEU A 101 -5.01 -10.62 -1.23
C LEU A 101 -4.43 -10.60 -2.64
N GLY A 102 -5.00 -9.78 -3.52
CA GLY A 102 -4.46 -9.59 -4.88
C GLY A 102 -3.11 -8.85 -4.89
N ALA A 103 -2.50 -8.79 -6.06
CA ALA A 103 -1.29 -8.00 -6.28
C ALA A 103 -1.57 -6.48 -6.37
N GLY A 104 -0.55 -5.66 -6.11
CA GLY A 104 -0.66 -4.19 -6.25
C GLY A 104 -1.15 -3.47 -4.99
N TRP A 105 -2.22 -2.70 -5.13
CA TRP A 105 -2.79 -1.87 -4.05
C TRP A 105 -3.15 -2.63 -2.76
N PRO A 106 -3.53 -3.93 -2.76
CA PRO A 106 -3.66 -4.71 -1.52
C PRO A 106 -2.40 -4.74 -0.63
N GLY A 107 -1.25 -4.29 -1.15
CA GLY A 107 -0.04 -3.96 -0.39
C GLY A 107 -0.24 -2.93 0.74
N VAL A 108 -1.41 -2.30 0.83
CA VAL A 108 -1.88 -1.60 2.05
C VAL A 108 -1.71 -2.49 3.29
N LEU A 109 -1.85 -3.82 3.18
CA LEU A 109 -1.50 -4.75 4.25
C LEU A 109 -0.12 -4.43 4.83
N LEU A 110 0.90 -4.32 3.98
CA LEU A 110 2.29 -4.10 4.41
C LEU A 110 2.48 -2.70 4.99
N HIS A 111 1.83 -1.70 4.40
CA HIS A 111 1.87 -0.32 4.86
C HIS A 111 1.42 -0.20 6.32
N GLU A 112 0.29 -0.84 6.65
CA GLU A 112 -0.30 -0.78 7.97
C GLU A 112 0.35 -1.80 8.93
N ALA A 113 0.51 -3.06 8.52
CA ALA A 113 0.94 -4.15 9.41
C ALA A 113 2.40 -4.02 9.86
N VAL A 114 3.28 -3.49 9.00
CA VAL A 114 4.72 -3.34 9.31
C VAL A 114 5.26 -1.95 8.99
N GLY A 115 4.81 -1.30 7.91
CA GLY A 115 5.38 -0.07 7.38
C GLY A 115 5.54 1.02 8.44
N HIS A 116 4.42 1.52 8.97
CA HIS A 116 4.46 2.51 10.05
C HIS A 116 5.16 1.99 11.32
N GLY A 117 4.97 0.72 11.66
CA GLY A 117 5.63 0.09 12.80
C GLY A 117 7.17 0.08 12.69
N LEU A 118 7.72 0.18 11.48
CA LEU A 118 9.15 0.20 11.18
C LEU A 118 9.70 1.60 10.86
N GLU A 119 8.93 2.65 11.11
CA GLU A 119 9.43 4.03 11.12
C GLU A 119 10.26 4.27 12.42
N GLY A 120 11.47 4.82 12.26
CA GLY A 120 12.50 4.84 13.30
C GLY A 120 12.18 5.73 14.49
N ASP A 121 11.29 6.71 14.35
CA ASP A 121 10.87 7.59 15.44
C ASP A 121 10.09 6.85 16.52
N PHE A 122 9.23 5.91 16.14
CA PHE A 122 8.50 5.07 17.09
C PHE A 122 9.39 4.04 17.76
N ASN A 123 10.29 3.41 17.00
CA ASN A 123 11.21 2.39 17.52
C ASN A 123 12.25 3.00 18.47
N ARG A 124 12.78 4.17 18.14
CA ARG A 124 13.67 4.93 19.03
C ARG A 124 12.99 5.29 20.35
N ARG A 125 11.70 5.61 20.33
CA ARG A 125 10.91 5.93 21.53
C ARG A 125 10.44 4.69 22.29
N GLY A 126 10.60 3.49 21.73
CA GLY A 126 10.14 2.25 22.34
C GLY A 126 8.61 2.08 22.31
N THR A 127 7.90 2.83 21.47
CA THR A 127 6.43 2.81 21.41
C THR A 127 5.88 1.89 20.32
N SER A 128 6.70 1.51 19.34
CA SER A 128 6.30 0.53 18.33
C SER A 128 6.34 -0.89 18.89
N VAL A 129 5.40 -1.72 18.48
CA VAL A 129 5.44 -3.18 18.72
C VAL A 129 6.71 -3.85 18.16
N PHE A 130 7.42 -3.22 17.21
CA PHE A 130 8.68 -3.73 16.66
C PHE A 130 9.93 -3.25 17.42
N SER A 131 9.77 -2.46 18.48
CA SER A 131 10.90 -1.91 19.23
C SER A 131 11.66 -3.04 19.93
N GLY A 132 12.97 -3.17 19.63
CA GLY A 132 13.81 -4.19 20.25
C GLY A 132 13.77 -5.58 19.59
N HIS A 133 12.96 -5.76 18.54
CA HIS A 133 12.82 -7.04 17.81
C HIS A 133 13.84 -7.20 16.66
N MET A 134 14.93 -6.42 16.65
CA MET A 134 15.92 -6.48 15.57
C MET A 134 16.57 -7.86 15.51
N GLY A 135 16.58 -8.48 14.33
CA GLY A 135 17.08 -9.85 14.14
C GLY A 135 16.10 -10.96 14.54
N GLU A 136 14.89 -10.63 14.97
CA GLU A 136 13.85 -11.62 15.30
C GLU A 136 12.91 -11.90 14.12
N LEU A 137 12.20 -13.03 14.21
CA LEU A 137 11.21 -13.47 13.22
C LEU A 137 9.88 -12.74 13.42
N VAL A 138 9.65 -11.70 12.62
CA VAL A 138 8.47 -10.82 12.70
C VAL A 138 7.44 -11.06 11.59
N ALA A 139 7.76 -11.91 10.63
CA ALA A 139 6.89 -12.37 9.55
C ALA A 139 7.21 -13.83 9.19
N SER A 140 6.42 -14.47 8.33
CA SER A 140 6.77 -15.79 7.84
C SER A 140 8.07 -15.74 7.03
N GLU A 141 8.79 -16.87 6.96
CA GLU A 141 10.07 -16.95 6.23
C GLU A 141 9.94 -16.67 4.73
N LEU A 142 8.72 -16.72 4.19
CA LEU A 142 8.42 -16.38 2.79
C LEU A 142 8.49 -14.87 2.53
N CYS A 143 8.45 -14.05 3.59
CA CYS A 143 8.28 -12.62 3.48
C CYS A 143 9.64 -11.90 3.45
N THR A 144 9.92 -11.22 2.33
CA THR A 144 10.92 -10.15 2.27
C THR A 144 10.22 -8.86 1.90
N VAL A 145 10.30 -7.85 2.77
CA VAL A 145 9.62 -6.55 2.64
C VAL A 145 10.65 -5.44 2.57
N VAL A 146 10.46 -4.54 1.62
CA VAL A 146 11.37 -3.43 1.35
C VAL A 146 10.62 -2.11 1.29
N ASP A 147 11.32 -1.02 1.60
CA ASP A 147 10.91 0.35 1.26
C ASP A 147 11.94 0.93 0.29
N ASP A 148 11.48 1.28 -0.92
CA ASP A 148 12.36 1.61 -2.04
C ASP A 148 12.08 3.01 -2.58
N GLY A 149 12.97 3.94 -2.27
CA GLY A 149 12.91 5.32 -2.74
C GLY A 149 13.41 5.51 -4.18
N THR A 150 13.97 4.48 -4.81
CA THR A 150 14.79 4.59 -6.03
C THR A 150 14.04 4.33 -7.34
N ILE A 151 12.77 3.90 -7.26
CA ILE A 151 12.04 3.46 -8.45
C ILE A 151 11.72 4.68 -9.35
N ALA A 152 12.25 4.69 -10.57
CA ALA A 152 11.98 5.76 -11.53
C ALA A 152 10.48 5.98 -11.74
N ASP A 153 10.09 7.24 -11.94
CA ASP A 153 8.74 7.68 -12.30
C ASP A 153 7.60 7.38 -11.30
N ARG A 154 7.89 6.65 -10.21
CA ARG A 154 6.88 6.27 -9.22
C ARG A 154 6.49 7.42 -8.31
N ARG A 155 5.20 7.43 -7.95
CA ARG A 155 4.59 8.40 -7.03
C ARG A 155 5.29 8.48 -5.68
N GLY A 156 5.67 7.35 -5.08
CA GLY A 156 6.26 7.29 -3.75
C GLY A 156 7.77 7.55 -3.70
N SER A 157 8.44 7.58 -4.86
CA SER A 157 9.89 7.71 -4.93
C SER A 157 10.38 9.10 -4.57
N VAL A 158 11.65 9.15 -4.19
CA VAL A 158 12.38 10.36 -3.79
C VAL A 158 13.78 10.31 -4.42
N ALA A 159 14.11 11.27 -5.28
CA ALA A 159 15.47 11.38 -5.79
C ALA A 159 16.41 11.78 -4.64
N ILE A 160 15.99 12.77 -3.87
CA ILE A 160 16.42 13.05 -2.50
C ILE A 160 15.20 13.18 -1.60
N ASP A 161 15.33 12.71 -0.35
CA ASP A 161 14.37 13.05 0.70
C ASP A 161 14.47 14.53 1.08
N ASP A 162 13.60 14.98 2.00
CA ASP A 162 13.50 16.40 2.36
C ASP A 162 14.65 16.88 3.27
N GLU A 163 15.58 15.99 3.61
CA GLU A 163 16.83 16.27 4.34
C GLU A 163 18.06 16.21 3.43
N GLY A 164 17.88 15.90 2.14
CA GLY A 164 18.93 15.83 1.12
C GLY A 164 19.60 14.47 1.02
N THR A 165 19.08 13.44 1.68
CA THR A 165 19.59 12.06 1.56
C THR A 165 19.00 11.42 0.30
N PRO A 166 19.81 10.85 -0.61
CA PRO A 166 19.28 10.14 -1.76
C PRO A 166 18.31 9.02 -1.36
N GLY A 167 17.30 8.76 -2.20
CA GLY A 167 16.45 7.59 -2.04
C GLY A 167 17.27 6.29 -2.06
N GLN A 168 16.85 5.30 -1.28
CA GLN A 168 17.56 4.01 -1.14
C GLN A 168 16.61 2.83 -1.27
N TYR A 169 17.18 1.67 -1.60
CA TYR A 169 16.51 0.38 -1.51
C TYR A 169 16.80 -0.19 -0.12
N ASN A 170 15.83 -0.09 0.79
CA ASN A 170 15.99 -0.52 2.18
C ASN A 170 15.25 -1.83 2.42
N VAL A 171 15.99 -2.91 2.70
CA VAL A 171 15.39 -4.17 3.15
C VAL A 171 15.00 -4.04 4.61
N LEU A 172 13.69 -4.06 4.89
CA LEU A 172 13.16 -3.91 6.25
C LEU A 172 13.01 -5.28 6.92
N ILE A 173 12.47 -6.25 6.19
CA ILE A 173 12.33 -7.64 6.62
C ILE A 173 12.92 -8.52 5.52
N GLU A 174 13.75 -9.50 5.87
CA GLU A 174 14.33 -10.45 4.93
C GLU A 174 14.08 -11.87 5.45
N ASN A 175 13.39 -12.68 4.64
CA ASN A 175 12.98 -14.05 5.00
C ASN A 175 12.38 -14.13 6.41
N GLY A 176 11.44 -13.23 6.70
CA GLY A 176 10.75 -13.13 8.00
C GLY A 176 11.52 -12.39 9.10
N ILE A 177 12.83 -12.15 8.93
CA ILE A 177 13.69 -11.56 9.95
C ILE A 177 13.73 -10.04 9.82
N LEU A 178 13.50 -9.32 10.93
CA LEU A 178 13.62 -7.85 10.97
C LEU A 178 15.08 -7.41 10.80
N LYS A 179 15.34 -6.54 9.81
CA LYS A 179 16.69 -6.07 9.43
C LYS A 179 16.96 -4.60 9.71
N GLY A 180 15.93 -3.76 9.72
CA GLY A 180 16.15 -2.32 9.79
C GLY A 180 14.87 -1.53 10.02
N TYR A 181 15.08 -0.25 10.30
CA TYR A 181 14.02 0.75 10.40
C TYR A 181 14.27 1.84 9.36
N MET A 182 13.21 2.49 8.90
CA MET A 182 13.29 3.70 8.09
C MET A 182 13.68 4.89 8.97
N GLN A 183 14.60 5.74 8.52
CA GLN A 183 15.20 6.80 9.32
C GLN A 183 15.17 8.17 8.64
N ASP A 184 15.00 9.20 9.46
CA ASP A 184 15.44 10.58 9.23
C ASP A 184 16.79 10.82 9.93
N LYS A 185 17.44 11.96 9.70
CA LYS A 185 18.73 12.29 10.32
C LYS A 185 18.66 12.36 11.84
N LEU A 186 17.55 12.83 12.41
CA LEU A 186 17.37 12.95 13.85
C LEU A 186 17.35 11.58 14.54
N ASN A 187 16.49 10.67 14.09
CA ASN A 187 16.32 9.37 14.73
C ASN A 187 17.48 8.43 14.36
N ALA A 188 18.06 8.54 13.16
CA ALA A 188 19.30 7.86 12.79
C ALA A 188 20.41 8.16 13.81
N ARG A 189 20.65 9.45 14.10
CA ARG A 189 21.65 9.88 15.10
C ARG A 189 21.36 9.31 16.48
N LEU A 190 20.12 9.40 16.95
CA LEU A 190 19.74 8.94 18.30
C LEU A 190 19.80 7.42 18.46
N MET A 191 19.64 6.67 17.36
CA MET A 191 19.76 5.21 17.34
C MET A 191 21.17 4.73 16.96
N GLY A 192 22.10 5.63 16.62
CA GLY A 192 23.47 5.28 16.23
C GLY A 192 23.57 4.59 14.87
N VAL A 193 22.65 4.88 13.94
CA VAL A 193 22.61 4.29 12.58
C VAL A 193 22.70 5.38 11.50
N ALA A 194 22.78 4.99 10.23
CA ALA A 194 22.83 5.91 9.09
C ALA A 194 21.42 6.35 8.64
N PRO A 195 21.28 7.54 8.01
CA PRO A 195 20.04 7.94 7.31
C PRO A 195 19.72 7.00 6.14
N THR A 196 18.44 6.76 5.89
CA THR A 196 17.98 5.76 4.89
C THR A 196 17.23 6.38 3.70
N GLY A 197 17.18 7.71 3.58
CA GLY A 197 16.40 8.39 2.54
C GLY A 197 14.89 8.45 2.83
N ASN A 198 14.51 8.40 4.11
CA ASN A 198 13.13 8.39 4.57
C ASN A 198 12.75 9.66 5.37
N GLY A 199 13.61 10.68 5.45
CA GLY A 199 13.32 11.93 6.12
C GLY A 199 12.41 12.81 5.27
N ARG A 200 11.09 12.68 5.45
CA ARG A 200 10.10 13.37 4.61
C ARG A 200 9.20 14.31 5.40
N ARG A 201 8.80 15.41 4.76
CA ARG A 201 7.85 16.42 5.25
C ARG A 201 6.81 16.73 4.18
N GLU A 202 5.61 17.14 4.60
CA GLU A 202 4.57 17.55 3.65
C GLU A 202 4.94 18.85 2.91
N SER A 203 5.56 19.80 3.61
CA SER A 203 5.98 21.08 3.04
C SER A 203 7.00 21.79 3.94
N TYR A 204 7.49 22.95 3.49
CA TYR A 204 8.38 23.82 4.27
C TYR A 204 7.80 24.23 5.65
N ALA A 205 6.49 24.13 5.85
CA ALA A 205 5.79 24.50 7.08
C ALA A 205 5.73 23.37 8.13
N HIS A 206 6.23 22.17 7.83
CA HIS A 206 6.09 20.99 8.69
C HIS A 206 7.43 20.32 8.99
N LEU A 207 7.68 19.79 10.19
CA LEU A 207 8.95 19.09 10.45
C LEU A 207 9.06 17.77 9.67
N PRO A 208 10.26 17.39 9.17
CA PRO A 208 10.48 16.06 8.62
C PRO A 208 10.45 15.00 9.72
N MET A 209 10.12 13.78 9.33
CA MET A 209 10.16 12.58 10.18
C MET A 209 10.40 11.34 9.30
N PRO A 210 10.71 10.16 9.87
CA PRO A 210 10.80 8.93 9.08
C PRO A 210 9.43 8.59 8.46
N ARG A 211 9.42 8.42 7.14
CA ARG A 211 8.25 8.12 6.31
C ARG A 211 8.58 7.12 5.21
N MET A 212 7.63 6.24 4.91
CA MET A 212 7.70 5.33 3.76
C MET A 212 7.84 6.05 2.40
N THR A 213 8.35 5.32 1.41
CA THR A 213 8.45 5.72 0.00
C THR A 213 7.57 4.81 -0.87
N ASN A 214 8.11 3.71 -1.41
CA ASN A 214 7.36 2.63 -2.04
C ASN A 214 7.59 1.34 -1.25
N THR A 215 6.61 0.92 -0.45
CA THR A 215 6.74 -0.24 0.44
C THR A 215 6.12 -1.47 -0.19
N TYR A 216 6.90 -2.54 -0.41
CA TYR A 216 6.38 -3.74 -1.06
C TYR A 216 7.06 -5.03 -0.62
N MET A 217 6.37 -6.15 -0.86
CA MET A 217 6.90 -7.50 -0.66
C MET A 217 7.47 -8.05 -1.98
N LEU A 218 8.61 -8.75 -1.91
CA LEU A 218 9.20 -9.42 -3.07
C LEU A 218 8.34 -10.62 -3.52
N ALA A 219 8.45 -10.96 -4.81
CA ALA A 219 7.74 -12.10 -5.38
C ALA A 219 8.25 -13.43 -4.83
N GLY A 220 7.32 -14.36 -4.57
CA GLY A 220 7.57 -15.74 -4.18
C GLY A 220 7.50 -16.69 -5.38
N GLN A 221 7.11 -17.94 -5.12
CA GLN A 221 7.12 -19.02 -6.11
C GLN A 221 5.72 -19.49 -6.53
N SER A 222 4.70 -19.26 -5.70
CA SER A 222 3.33 -19.72 -6.01
C SER A 222 2.74 -18.96 -7.18
N THR A 223 1.91 -19.61 -7.98
CA THR A 223 1.04 -18.92 -8.92
C THR A 223 -0.19 -18.36 -8.19
N PRO A 224 -0.78 -17.24 -8.63
CA PRO A 224 -2.02 -16.72 -8.06
C PRO A 224 -3.15 -17.75 -8.06
N GLN A 225 -3.21 -18.60 -9.09
CA GLN A 225 -4.20 -19.65 -9.22
C GLN A 225 -4.04 -20.74 -8.15
N GLU A 226 -2.82 -21.23 -7.91
CA GLU A 226 -2.54 -22.20 -6.83
C GLU A 226 -2.93 -21.65 -5.45
N ILE A 227 -2.71 -20.35 -5.23
CA ILE A 227 -3.07 -19.70 -3.97
C ILE A 227 -4.60 -19.74 -3.76
N ILE A 228 -5.37 -19.37 -4.78
CA ILE A 228 -6.84 -19.41 -4.73
C ILE A 228 -7.34 -20.85 -4.57
N GLU A 229 -6.78 -21.80 -5.33
CA GLU A 229 -7.16 -23.22 -5.27
C GLU A 229 -6.89 -23.86 -3.91
N SER A 230 -5.94 -23.32 -3.13
CA SER A 230 -5.62 -23.80 -1.78
C SER A 230 -6.67 -23.48 -0.71
N VAL A 231 -7.69 -22.66 -1.03
CA VAL A 231 -8.68 -22.18 -0.07
C VAL A 231 -10.03 -22.87 -0.29
N ASP A 232 -10.47 -23.65 0.69
CA ASP A 232 -11.79 -24.32 0.64
C ASP A 232 -12.94 -23.35 0.91
N TYR A 233 -12.79 -22.47 1.90
CA TYR A 233 -13.72 -21.39 2.17
C TYR A 233 -12.96 -20.16 2.70
N GLY A 234 -13.14 -19.00 2.07
CA GLY A 234 -12.44 -17.78 2.45
C GLY A 234 -12.79 -16.58 1.57
N ILE A 235 -11.95 -15.55 1.60
CA ILE A 235 -12.13 -14.33 0.81
C ILE A 235 -11.00 -14.16 -0.19
N PHE A 236 -11.33 -13.74 -1.41
CA PHE A 236 -10.39 -13.13 -2.34
C PHE A 236 -10.66 -11.62 -2.41
N ALA A 237 -9.66 -10.81 -2.06
CA ALA A 237 -9.77 -9.35 -2.05
C ALA A 237 -8.72 -8.73 -2.99
N PRO A 238 -9.07 -8.48 -4.27
CA PRO A 238 -8.16 -7.88 -5.23
C PRO A 238 -7.98 -6.36 -5.05
N ASN A 239 -8.88 -5.68 -4.32
CA ASN A 239 -8.81 -4.23 -4.18
C ASN A 239 -9.31 -3.72 -2.82
N PHE A 240 -8.74 -2.60 -2.39
CA PHE A 240 -8.97 -1.98 -1.09
C PHE A 240 -9.26 -0.49 -1.20
N GLY A 241 -9.89 0.06 -0.17
CA GLY A 241 -9.97 1.49 0.06
C GLY A 241 -8.68 2.00 0.71
N GLY A 242 -8.74 2.30 2.00
CA GLY A 242 -7.58 2.64 2.83
C GLY A 242 -7.45 1.73 4.04
N GLY A 243 -6.48 2.05 4.90
CA GLY A 243 -6.23 1.38 6.15
C GLY A 243 -5.86 2.35 7.27
N GLN A 244 -5.69 1.80 8.46
CA GLN A 244 -5.19 2.51 9.64
C GLN A 244 -4.53 1.51 10.59
N VAL A 245 -3.48 1.94 11.29
CA VAL A 245 -2.80 1.16 12.31
C VAL A 245 -2.66 1.92 13.62
N ASP A 246 -2.83 1.21 14.73
CA ASP A 246 -2.28 1.57 16.03
C ASP A 246 -0.98 0.79 16.24
N ILE A 247 0.13 1.49 16.05
CA ILE A 247 1.50 0.95 16.14
C ILE A 247 1.88 0.45 17.54
N THR A 248 1.17 0.89 18.58
CA THR A 248 1.48 0.55 19.97
C THR A 248 0.88 -0.80 20.34
N SER A 249 -0.41 -0.99 20.00
CA SER A 249 -1.07 -2.28 20.17
C SER A 249 -0.76 -3.27 19.03
N GLY A 250 -0.19 -2.79 17.93
CA GLY A 250 0.05 -3.55 16.71
C GLY A 250 -1.23 -3.88 15.93
N LYS A 251 -2.39 -3.33 16.32
CA LYS A 251 -3.66 -3.61 15.64
C LYS A 251 -3.81 -2.73 14.42
N PHE A 252 -4.21 -3.33 13.30
CA PHE A 252 -4.44 -2.63 12.05
C PHE A 252 -5.75 -3.04 11.41
N VAL A 253 -6.29 -2.14 10.60
CA VAL A 253 -7.50 -2.35 9.81
C VAL A 253 -7.31 -1.86 8.39
N PHE A 254 -8.01 -2.49 7.46
CA PHE A 254 -8.09 -2.06 6.07
C PHE A 254 -9.39 -2.59 5.45
N SER A 255 -10.02 -1.79 4.58
CA SER A 255 -11.37 -2.08 4.09
C SER A 255 -11.37 -2.46 2.62
N THR A 256 -12.02 -3.58 2.28
CA THR A 256 -12.12 -4.02 0.88
C THR A 256 -12.97 -3.05 0.06
N SER A 257 -12.52 -2.74 -1.15
CA SER A 257 -13.31 -2.02 -2.17
C SER A 257 -13.85 -2.96 -3.25
N GLU A 258 -13.27 -4.15 -3.36
CA GLU A 258 -13.75 -5.29 -4.13
C GLU A 258 -13.33 -6.58 -3.40
N ALA A 259 -14.28 -7.50 -3.21
CA ALA A 259 -14.02 -8.78 -2.60
C ALA A 259 -15.00 -9.85 -3.08
N TYR A 260 -14.56 -11.11 -2.99
CA TYR A 260 -15.31 -12.28 -3.41
C TYR A 260 -15.17 -13.41 -2.39
N LEU A 261 -16.17 -14.30 -2.34
CA LEU A 261 -16.00 -15.60 -1.72
C LEU A 261 -15.06 -16.48 -2.53
N ILE A 262 -14.25 -17.28 -1.84
CA ILE A 262 -13.62 -18.47 -2.39
C ILE A 262 -14.38 -19.68 -1.85
N GLU A 263 -14.88 -20.53 -2.73
CA GLU A 263 -15.57 -21.78 -2.38
C GLU A 263 -14.96 -22.93 -3.17
N LYS A 264 -14.37 -23.91 -2.46
CA LYS A 264 -13.70 -25.10 -3.02
C LYS A 264 -12.64 -24.73 -4.06
N GLY A 265 -11.78 -23.79 -3.71
CA GLY A 265 -10.68 -23.34 -4.56
C GLY A 265 -11.08 -22.46 -5.74
N LYS A 266 -12.29 -21.89 -5.74
CA LYS A 266 -12.81 -21.06 -6.84
C LYS A 266 -13.37 -19.74 -6.33
N VAL A 267 -13.05 -18.66 -7.02
CA VAL A 267 -13.69 -17.35 -6.80
C VAL A 267 -15.15 -17.44 -7.27
N THR A 268 -16.10 -17.10 -6.39
CA THR A 268 -17.54 -17.22 -6.68
C THR A 268 -18.27 -15.88 -6.61
N LYS A 269 -18.94 -15.58 -5.50
CA LYS A 269 -19.84 -14.43 -5.38
C LYS A 269 -19.09 -13.20 -4.93
N ALA A 270 -19.36 -12.06 -5.56
CA ALA A 270 -18.94 -10.76 -5.05
C ALA A 270 -19.61 -10.49 -3.69
N VAL A 271 -18.84 -10.03 -2.72
CA VAL A 271 -19.32 -9.65 -1.39
C VAL A 271 -19.10 -8.17 -1.12
N LYS A 272 -19.96 -7.58 -0.29
CA LYS A 272 -19.88 -6.17 0.09
C LYS A 272 -18.57 -5.88 0.80
N GLY A 273 -18.16 -4.61 0.74
CA GLY A 273 -17.00 -4.11 1.46
C GLY A 273 -17.03 -4.51 2.94
N ALA A 274 -15.93 -5.08 3.42
CA ALA A 274 -15.74 -5.50 4.79
C ALA A 274 -14.43 -4.94 5.32
N THR A 275 -14.42 -4.51 6.57
CA THR A 275 -13.19 -4.14 7.26
C THR A 275 -12.51 -5.40 7.77
N LEU A 276 -11.26 -5.59 7.37
CA LEU A 276 -10.40 -6.65 7.85
C LEU A 276 -9.60 -6.13 9.04
N ILE A 277 -9.44 -6.94 10.09
CA ILE A 277 -8.68 -6.57 11.29
C ILE A 277 -7.70 -7.67 11.67
N GLY A 278 -6.48 -7.25 12.04
CA GLY A 278 -5.40 -8.14 12.44
C GLY A 278 -4.42 -7.49 13.43
N SER A 279 -3.42 -8.27 13.81
CA SER A 279 -2.24 -7.81 14.55
C SER A 279 -1.04 -7.89 13.62
N GLY A 280 -0.24 -6.84 13.49
CA GLY A 280 0.78 -6.70 12.45
C GLY A 280 1.71 -7.92 12.35
N ILE A 281 2.43 -8.22 13.43
CA ILE A 281 3.36 -9.37 13.49
C ILE A 281 2.63 -10.70 13.27
N GLU A 282 1.51 -10.92 13.98
CA GLU A 282 0.78 -12.20 13.89
C GLU A 282 0.26 -12.43 12.48
N THR A 283 -0.35 -11.43 11.83
CA THR A 283 -0.84 -11.55 10.46
C THR A 283 0.30 -11.80 9.49
N MET A 284 1.44 -11.10 9.62
CA MET A 284 2.60 -11.33 8.77
C MET A 284 3.18 -12.75 8.94
N GLN A 285 3.10 -13.32 10.15
CA GLN A 285 3.46 -14.72 10.42
C GLN A 285 2.45 -15.72 9.86
N GLN A 286 1.18 -15.32 9.65
CA GLN A 286 0.15 -16.14 9.00
C GLN A 286 0.24 -16.15 7.46
N ILE A 287 1.25 -15.51 6.85
CA ILE A 287 1.43 -15.54 5.39
C ILE A 287 2.04 -16.88 4.97
N SER A 288 1.21 -17.75 4.38
CA SER A 288 1.60 -19.14 4.05
C SER A 288 1.93 -19.36 2.57
N MET A 289 1.51 -18.45 1.69
CA MET A 289 1.83 -18.50 0.26
C MET A 289 2.08 -17.09 -0.27
N VAL A 290 3.12 -16.95 -1.10
CA VAL A 290 3.51 -15.69 -1.74
C VAL A 290 3.65 -15.92 -3.24
N GLY A 291 2.91 -15.13 -4.02
CA GLY A 291 2.77 -15.25 -5.46
C GLY A 291 3.97 -14.74 -6.24
N ASN A 292 4.06 -15.13 -7.51
CA ASN A 292 5.11 -14.73 -8.45
C ASN A 292 4.74 -13.51 -9.33
N ASP A 293 3.69 -12.78 -8.97
CA ASP A 293 3.02 -11.76 -9.79
C ASP A 293 3.10 -10.34 -9.18
N LEU A 294 4.23 -9.98 -8.57
CA LEU A 294 4.45 -8.68 -7.93
C LEU A 294 4.03 -7.51 -8.84
N ARG A 295 3.14 -6.67 -8.31
CA ARG A 295 2.82 -5.36 -8.87
C ARG A 295 2.81 -4.32 -7.74
N LEU A 296 3.12 -3.09 -8.10
CA LEU A 296 2.86 -1.91 -7.26
C LEU A 296 1.54 -1.27 -7.70
N ASP A 297 0.99 -0.40 -6.85
CA ASP A 297 -0.22 0.34 -7.14
C ASP A 297 -0.10 1.27 -8.36
N ASN A 298 -1.24 1.74 -8.86
CA ASN A 298 -1.31 2.60 -10.05
C ASN A 298 -0.83 4.05 -9.82
N GLY A 299 -0.37 4.40 -8.60
CA GLY A 299 0.03 5.75 -8.21
C GLY A 299 -1.11 6.51 -7.53
N VAL A 300 -1.78 5.88 -6.56
CA VAL A 300 -2.94 6.44 -5.85
C VAL A 300 -2.65 6.77 -4.38
N GLY A 301 -1.56 6.22 -3.81
CA GLY A 301 -1.26 6.25 -2.38
C GLY A 301 -1.09 7.66 -1.79
N VAL A 302 -1.72 7.87 -0.64
CA VAL A 302 -1.53 9.04 0.24
C VAL A 302 -1.44 8.51 1.66
N CYS A 303 -0.32 8.77 2.33
CA CYS A 303 -0.08 8.32 3.69
C CYS A 303 -0.18 9.52 4.65
N GLY A 304 -0.95 9.37 5.73
CA GLY A 304 -1.11 10.38 6.78
C GLY A 304 -0.36 9.98 8.05
N LYS A 305 0.47 10.88 8.60
CA LYS A 305 1.12 10.71 9.90
C LYS A 305 1.28 12.07 10.58
N GLU A 306 0.87 12.19 11.85
CA GLU A 306 0.99 13.44 12.63
C GLU A 306 0.41 14.67 11.89
N GLY A 307 -0.73 14.47 11.21
CA GLY A 307 -1.39 15.52 10.42
C GLY A 307 -0.75 15.81 9.05
N GLN A 308 0.34 15.14 8.68
CA GLN A 308 1.04 15.33 7.40
C GLN A 308 0.70 14.26 6.36
N SER A 309 0.32 14.69 5.16
CA SER A 309 0.02 13.84 4.01
C SER A 309 1.15 13.83 2.98
N VAL A 310 1.67 12.65 2.63
CA VAL A 310 2.72 12.50 1.61
C VAL A 310 2.35 11.44 0.56
N PRO A 311 2.80 11.58 -0.71
CA PRO A 311 2.61 10.56 -1.72
C PRO A 311 3.49 9.33 -1.39
N VAL A 312 2.90 8.15 -1.42
CA VAL A 312 3.56 6.85 -1.20
C VAL A 312 3.13 5.86 -2.27
N GLY A 313 3.89 4.79 -2.43
CA GLY A 313 3.51 3.60 -3.19
C GLY A 313 3.41 2.38 -2.28
N VAL A 314 2.57 1.43 -2.67
CA VAL A 314 2.50 0.10 -2.04
C VAL A 314 2.53 -0.98 -3.11
N GLY A 315 2.98 -2.17 -2.75
CA GLY A 315 2.97 -3.31 -3.67
C GLY A 315 3.09 -4.64 -2.98
N GLN A 316 2.59 -5.67 -3.65
CA GLN A 316 2.79 -7.06 -3.26
C GLN A 316 2.43 -7.96 -4.44
N PRO A 317 2.90 -9.22 -4.47
CA PRO A 317 2.26 -10.26 -5.26
C PRO A 317 0.92 -10.66 -4.64
N THR A 318 0.18 -11.51 -5.35
CA THR A 318 -0.94 -12.23 -4.73
C THR A 318 -0.41 -13.05 -3.55
N LEU A 319 -1.08 -13.02 -2.39
CA LEU A 319 -0.62 -13.76 -1.21
C LEU A 319 -1.80 -14.28 -0.38
N LYS A 320 -1.53 -15.28 0.46
CA LYS A 320 -2.53 -15.86 1.38
C LYS A 320 -2.15 -15.58 2.83
N VAL A 321 -3.10 -15.00 3.56
CA VAL A 321 -3.11 -14.97 5.03
C VAL A 321 -4.02 -16.09 5.51
N ASP A 322 -3.49 -17.02 6.30
CA ASP A 322 -4.26 -18.20 6.74
C ASP A 322 -5.43 -17.85 7.65
N ASN A 323 -5.26 -16.84 8.51
CA ASN A 323 -6.27 -16.40 9.45
C ASN A 323 -6.30 -14.88 9.55
N LEU A 324 -7.39 -14.27 9.10
CA LEU A 324 -7.66 -12.84 9.24
C LEU A 324 -9.13 -12.62 9.57
N THR A 325 -9.43 -11.65 10.44
CA THR A 325 -10.81 -11.39 10.87
C THR A 325 -11.51 -10.52 9.83
N VAL A 326 -12.60 -11.02 9.27
CA VAL A 326 -13.46 -10.35 8.28
C VAL A 326 -14.69 -9.77 8.98
N GLY A 327 -14.87 -8.45 8.89
CA GLY A 327 -16.00 -7.71 9.46
C GLY A 327 -17.26 -7.72 8.60
N GLY A 328 -17.75 -8.91 8.23
CA GLY A 328 -19.00 -9.08 7.48
C GLY A 328 -20.27 -9.09 8.35
N THR A 329 -21.40 -9.39 7.73
CA THR A 329 -22.73 -9.42 8.40
C THR A 329 -23.58 -10.66 8.07
N ALA A 330 -23.08 -11.57 7.23
CA ALA A 330 -23.79 -12.80 6.86
C ALA A 330 -23.67 -13.89 7.92
#